data_AF-A0A8D8FAN3-F1
#
_entry.id   AF-A0A8D8FAN3-F1
#
_cell.length_a   1.000
_cell.length_b   1.000
_cell.length_c   1.000
_cell.angle_alpha   90.00
_cell.angle_beta   90.00
_cell.angle_gamma   90.00
#
_symmetry.space_group_name_H-M   'P 1'
#
loop_
_entity.id
_entity.type
_entity.pdbx_description
1 polymer ?
#
loop_
_entity_poly.entity_id
_entity_poly.type
_entity_poly.pdbx_seq_one_letter_code
_entity_poly.pdbx_strand_id
1 'polypeptide(L)'
;FSMQGPSHMSFYVSPLAGFRMLAWSFSSDVPHSGVPWNGQDVHYVNFVHGNDYSPHEFWVVIGHPAGKPLTEPSLILNVVGNYMNNGASRTGEFQQFVDGFPDYAHVVAYPSYLESR
;
A
#
# COMPACT_ATOMS: atom_id res chain seq x y z
N PHE A 1 -13.37 0.59 -0.24
CA PHE A 1 -12.34 1.48 -0.82
C PHE A 1 -12.30 1.24 -2.31
N SER A 2 -12.05 2.28 -3.11
CA SER A 2 -11.82 2.19 -4.55
C SER A 2 -10.51 2.93 -4.83
N MET A 3 -9.54 2.26 -5.47
CA MET A 3 -8.19 2.79 -5.66
C MET A 3 -7.71 2.52 -7.08
N GLN A 4 -7.05 3.51 -7.68
CA GLN A 4 -6.41 3.39 -8.97
C GLN A 4 -4.99 3.92 -8.87
N GLY A 5 -4.02 3.19 -9.41
CA GLY A 5 -2.61 3.54 -9.28
C GLY A 5 -1.70 2.78 -10.26
N PRO A 6 -0.38 2.79 -10.02
CA PRO A 6 0.57 2.09 -10.88
C PRO A 6 0.47 0.58 -10.75
N SER A 7 1.10 -0.15 -11.68
CA SER A 7 1.09 -1.62 -11.76
C SER A 7 1.56 -2.33 -10.49
N HIS A 8 2.37 -1.67 -9.67
CA HIS A 8 2.83 -2.16 -8.38
C HIS A 8 2.36 -1.23 -7.27
N MET A 9 1.46 -1.72 -6.43
CA MET A 9 1.01 -1.04 -5.23
C MET A 9 1.24 -1.91 -3.99
N SER A 10 1.27 -1.25 -2.83
CA SER A 10 1.25 -1.94 -1.55
C SER A 10 0.27 -1.25 -0.61
N PHE A 11 -0.47 -2.04 0.14
CA PHE A 11 -1.39 -1.54 1.16
C PHE A 11 -0.90 -1.98 2.54
N TYR A 12 -0.76 -1.03 3.45
CA TYR A 12 -0.58 -1.31 4.87
C TYR A 12 -1.87 -0.94 5.58
N VAL A 13 -2.56 -1.96 6.10
CA VAL A 13 -3.83 -1.82 6.78
C VAL A 13 -3.60 -2.05 8.26
N SER A 14 -3.72 -0.99 9.06
CA SER A 14 -3.40 -1.01 10.49
C SER A 14 -4.62 -0.60 11.31
N PRO A 15 -5.36 -1.53 11.94
CA PRO A 15 -6.37 -1.16 12.92
C PRO A 15 -5.77 -0.30 14.03
N LEU A 16 -6.47 0.75 14.44
CA LEU A 16 -6.01 1.60 15.54
C LEU A 16 -6.10 0.85 16.86
N ALA A 17 -5.39 1.33 17.88
CA ALA A 17 -5.32 0.66 19.19
C ALA A 17 -6.72 0.37 19.76
N GLY A 18 -6.97 -0.90 20.11
CA GLY A 18 -8.25 -1.40 20.63
C GLY A 18 -9.25 -1.83 19.55
N PHE A 19 -8.99 -1.55 18.28
CA PHE A 19 -9.72 -2.11 17.15
C PHE A 19 -9.03 -3.39 16.65
N ARG A 20 -9.77 -4.26 15.95
CA ARG A 20 -9.24 -5.52 15.43
C ARG A 20 -9.69 -5.78 14.00
N MET A 21 -8.77 -6.23 13.15
CA MET A 21 -9.11 -6.72 11.81
C MET A 21 -9.86 -8.05 11.91
N LEU A 22 -11.06 -8.13 11.32
CA LEU A 22 -11.88 -9.34 11.33
C LEU A 22 -11.86 -10.05 9.97
N ALA A 23 -11.98 -9.29 8.89
CA ALA A 23 -12.02 -9.82 7.53
C ALA A 23 -11.61 -8.76 6.51
N TRP A 24 -11.30 -9.20 5.30
CA TRP A 24 -11.03 -8.33 4.15
C TRP A 24 -11.39 -9.04 2.84
N SER A 25 -11.34 -8.33 1.72
CA SER A 25 -11.62 -8.91 0.40
C SER A 25 -10.40 -9.47 -0.32
N PHE A 26 -9.20 -9.38 0.26
CA PHE A 26 -7.95 -9.76 -0.41
C PHE A 26 -7.66 -11.28 -0.39
N SER A 27 -8.20 -11.99 0.61
CA SER A 27 -8.09 -13.45 0.75
C SER A 27 -9.22 -13.99 1.64
N SER A 28 -9.37 -15.32 1.71
CA SER A 28 -10.40 -15.96 2.55
C SER A 28 -10.28 -15.60 4.03
N ASP A 29 -9.04 -15.49 4.51
CA ASP A 29 -8.70 -15.20 5.90
C ASP A 29 -7.64 -14.10 5.95
N VAL A 30 -7.62 -13.35 7.04
CA VAL A 30 -6.61 -12.32 7.28
C VAL A 30 -5.36 -13.00 7.88
N PRO A 31 -4.20 -12.95 7.21
CA PRO A 31 -2.95 -13.48 7.75
C PRO A 31 -2.59 -12.82 9.08
N HIS A 32 -1.86 -13.54 9.92
CA HIS A 32 -1.30 -12.97 11.14
C HIS A 32 -0.53 -11.68 10.83
N SER A 33 -0.74 -10.68 11.69
CA SER A 33 0.02 -9.44 11.63
C SER A 33 1.52 -9.71 11.78
N GLY A 34 2.34 -8.91 11.10
CA GLY A 34 3.78 -8.94 11.21
C GLY A 34 4.29 -8.25 12.48
N VAL A 35 5.41 -7.53 12.35
CA VAL A 35 5.95 -6.71 13.44
C VAL A 35 4.98 -5.57 13.74
N PRO A 36 4.50 -5.42 15.00
CA PRO A 36 3.61 -4.33 15.35
C PRO A 36 4.26 -2.96 15.17
N TRP A 37 3.49 -1.98 14.71
CA TRP A 37 3.92 -0.59 14.60
C TRP A 37 3.20 0.24 15.65
N ASN A 38 3.93 0.89 16.56
CA ASN A 38 3.37 1.61 17.71
C ASN A 38 2.35 0.76 18.51
N GLY A 39 2.62 -0.55 18.63
CA GLY A 39 1.72 -1.49 19.32
C GLY A 39 0.44 -1.84 18.56
N GLN A 40 0.34 -1.47 17.28
CA GLN A 40 -0.80 -1.79 16.40
C GLN A 40 -0.44 -2.94 15.46
N ASP A 41 -1.43 -3.78 15.18
CA ASP A 41 -1.32 -4.79 14.14
C ASP A 41 -1.22 -4.13 12.76
N VAL A 42 -0.34 -4.64 11.90
CA VAL A 42 -0.15 -4.14 10.54
C VAL A 42 -0.24 -5.31 9.57
N HIS A 43 -1.23 -5.24 8.69
CA HIS A 43 -1.41 -6.20 7.61
C HIS A 43 -0.90 -5.61 6.30
N TYR A 44 -0.02 -6.36 5.64
CA TYR A 44 0.56 -5.97 4.36
C TYR A 44 -0.10 -6.71 3.20
N VAL A 45 -0.47 -5.97 2.17
CA VAL A 45 -0.97 -6.52 0.90
C VAL A 45 -0.05 -6.03 -0.21
N ASN A 46 0.54 -6.98 -0.94
CA ASN A 46 1.20 -6.69 -2.21
C ASN A 46 0.16 -6.78 -3.32
N PHE A 47 -0.05 -5.69 -4.05
CA PHE A 47 -1.00 -5.61 -5.15
C PHE A 47 -0.25 -5.35 -6.46
N VAL A 48 -0.28 -6.34 -7.36
CA VAL A 48 0.38 -6.26 -8.66
C VAL A 48 -0.60 -6.58 -9.76
N HIS A 49 -0.63 -5.75 -10.79
CA HIS A 49 -1.43 -5.98 -11.99
C HIS A 49 -0.60 -5.69 -13.24
N GLY A 50 -0.93 -6.36 -14.34
CA GLY A 50 -0.24 -6.18 -15.63
C GLY A 50 -0.88 -5.09 -16.48
N ASN A 51 -1.93 -5.47 -17.22
CA ASN A 51 -2.51 -4.62 -18.27
C ASN A 51 -3.87 -4.01 -17.89
N ASP A 52 -4.41 -4.34 -16.71
CA ASP A 52 -5.70 -3.82 -16.26
C ASP A 52 -5.46 -2.67 -15.27
N TYR A 53 -5.72 -1.43 -15.69
CA TYR A 53 -5.60 -0.24 -14.85
C TYR A 53 -6.95 0.27 -14.32
N SER A 54 -8.00 -0.56 -14.38
CA SER A 54 -9.29 -0.21 -13.79
C SER A 54 -9.16 -0.03 -12.26
N PRO A 55 -9.99 0.84 -11.64
CA PRO A 55 -9.98 1.00 -10.19
C PRO A 55 -10.23 -0.33 -9.48
N HIS A 56 -9.35 -0.68 -8.55
CA HIS A 56 -9.50 -1.85 -7.71
C HIS A 56 -10.39 -1.54 -6.51
N GLU A 57 -11.43 -2.34 -6.32
CA GLU A 57 -12.33 -2.24 -5.18
C GLU A 57 -12.04 -3.31 -4.14
N PHE A 58 -11.94 -2.87 -2.89
CA PHE A 58 -11.73 -3.77 -1.76
C PHE A 58 -12.44 -3.27 -0.51
N TRP A 59 -12.65 -4.17 0.43
CA TRP A 59 -13.24 -3.86 1.73
C TRP A 59 -12.46 -4.52 2.86
N VAL A 60 -12.63 -3.97 4.05
CA VAL A 60 -12.13 -4.51 5.32
C VAL A 60 -13.23 -4.42 6.35
N VAL A 61 -13.24 -5.36 7.30
CA VAL A 61 -14.18 -5.40 8.43
C VAL A 61 -13.36 -5.22 9.70
N ILE A 62 -13.64 -4.14 10.41
CA ILE A 62 -13.01 -3.82 11.69
C ILE A 62 -14.00 -4.09 12.82
N GLY A 63 -13.56 -4.84 13.82
CA GLY A 63 -14.28 -5.02 15.07
C GLY A 63 -14.22 -3.76 15.90
N HIS A 64 -15.39 -3.17 16.17
CA HIS A 64 -15.53 -1.99 17.01
C HIS A 64 -15.56 -2.38 18.49
N PRO A 65 -14.64 -1.90 19.33
CA PRO A 65 -14.64 -2.24 20.75
C PRO A 65 -15.81 -1.56 21.47
N ALA A 66 -16.39 -2.26 22.44
CA ALA A 66 -17.43 -1.70 23.30
C ALA A 66 -16.87 -0.49 24.07
N GLY A 67 -17.62 0.61 24.08
CA GLY A 67 -17.26 1.84 24.80
C GLY A 67 -16.48 2.88 24.00
N LYS A 68 -16.10 2.62 22.75
CA LYS A 68 -15.55 3.66 21.85
C LYS A 68 -16.64 4.38 21.04
N PRO A 69 -16.53 5.69 20.78
CA PRO A 69 -17.44 6.41 19.88
C PRO A 69 -17.38 5.85 18.45
N LEU A 70 -18.53 5.78 17.77
CA LEU A 70 -18.59 5.34 16.36
C LEU A 70 -17.91 6.33 15.39
N THR A 71 -17.61 7.55 15.84
CA THR A 71 -16.92 8.58 15.06
C THR A 71 -15.40 8.50 15.18
N GLU A 72 -14.87 7.66 16.08
CA GLU A 72 -13.42 7.49 16.22
C GLU A 72 -12.88 6.75 14.98
N PRO A 73 -11.78 7.23 14.37
CA PRO A 73 -11.11 6.48 13.32
C PRO A 73 -10.77 5.07 13.81
N SER A 74 -11.02 4.06 12.97
CA SER A 74 -10.87 2.66 13.35
C SER A 74 -9.60 2.00 12.77
N LEU A 75 -9.00 2.61 11.75
CA LEU A 75 -7.80 2.11 11.06
C LEU A 75 -7.02 3.24 10.41
N ILE A 76 -5.75 2.97 10.10
CA ILE A 76 -4.90 3.74 9.19
C ILE A 76 -4.68 2.89 7.95
N LEU A 77 -4.87 3.49 6.78
CA LEU A 77 -4.61 2.86 5.49
C LEU A 77 -3.49 3.62 4.78
N ASN A 78 -2.32 2.98 4.68
CA ASN A 78 -1.25 3.51 3.84
C ASN A 78 -1.26 2.82 2.49
N VAL A 79 -1.16 3.61 1.43
CA VAL A 79 -1.08 3.16 0.04
C VAL A 79 0.27 3.59 -0.51
N VAL A 80 1.03 2.64 -1.02
CA VAL A 80 2.30 2.90 -1.71
C VAL A 80 2.13 2.57 -3.18
N GLY A 81 2.36 3.53 -4.06
CA GLY A 81 2.47 3.30 -5.50
C GLY A 81 3.93 3.27 -5.93
N ASN A 82 4.35 2.23 -6.65
CA ASN A 82 5.70 2.07 -7.17
C ASN A 82 5.71 2.14 -8.70
N TYR A 83 6.51 3.06 -9.25
CA TYR A 83 6.52 3.38 -10.69
C TYR A 83 7.73 2.78 -11.39
N MET A 84 7.70 1.46 -11.61
CA MET A 84 8.82 0.72 -12.25
C MET A 84 8.81 0.80 -13.78
N ASN A 85 7.61 0.73 -14.37
CA ASN A 85 7.42 0.50 -15.81
C ASN A 85 7.04 1.77 -16.58
N ASN A 86 6.84 2.90 -15.88
CA ASN A 86 6.48 4.18 -16.47
C ASN A 86 7.69 5.11 -16.49
N GLY A 87 8.40 5.18 -17.62
CA GLY A 87 9.50 6.15 -17.80
C GLY A 87 9.06 7.60 -17.63
N ALA A 88 7.76 7.89 -17.79
CA ALA A 88 7.15 9.21 -17.64
C ALA A 88 7.16 9.76 -16.20
N SER A 89 7.46 8.94 -15.19
CA SER A 89 7.44 9.34 -13.77
C SER A 89 8.79 9.87 -13.26
N ARG A 90 9.81 9.98 -14.12
CA ARG A 90 11.16 10.42 -13.73
C ARG A 90 11.34 11.92 -13.97
N THR A 91 11.88 12.63 -12.98
CA THR A 91 12.33 14.02 -13.20
C THR A 91 13.58 14.02 -14.07
N GLY A 92 13.91 15.17 -14.68
CA GLY A 92 15.10 15.30 -15.52
C GLY A 92 16.38 15.01 -14.74
N GLU A 93 16.47 15.47 -13.50
CA GLU A 93 17.61 15.24 -12.59
C GLU A 93 17.77 13.75 -12.27
N PHE A 94 16.66 13.04 -12.03
CA PHE A 94 16.70 11.62 -11.75
C PHE A 94 17.09 10.80 -12.98
N GLN A 95 16.64 11.20 -14.17
CA GLN A 95 17.07 10.57 -15.41
C GLN A 95 18.58 10.76 -15.65
N GLN A 96 19.13 11.95 -15.41
CA GLN A 96 20.58 12.20 -15.49
C GLN A 96 21.39 11.32 -14.52
N PHE A 97 20.88 11.09 -13.31
CA PHE A 97 21.51 10.16 -12.36
C PHE A 97 21.50 8.73 -12.90
N VAL A 98 20.39 8.26 -13.46
CA VAL A 98 20.28 6.92 -14.08
C VAL A 98 21.22 6.79 -15.28
N ASP A 99 21.33 7.83 -16.11
CA ASP A 99 22.21 7.86 -17.29
C ASP A 99 23.71 7.88 -16.92
N GLY A 100 24.05 8.18 -15.67
CA GLY A 100 25.43 8.15 -15.18
C GLY A 100 25.98 6.75 -14.88
N PHE A 101 25.14 5.72 -14.91
CA PHE A 101 25.57 4.34 -14.68
C PHE A 101 26.22 3.73 -15.93
N PRO A 102 27.21 2.83 -15.79
CA PRO A 102 27.84 2.16 -16.92
C PRO A 102 26.88 1.28 -17.72
N ASP A 103 27.14 1.08 -19.01
CA ASP A 103 26.29 0.31 -19.94
C ASP A 103 26.04 -1.15 -19.53
N TYR A 104 26.90 -1.73 -18.69
CA TYR A 104 26.72 -3.09 -18.16
C TYR A 104 25.74 -3.17 -16.97
N ALA A 105 25.33 -2.03 -16.41
CA ALA A 105 24.44 -1.98 -15.27
C ALA A 105 22.98 -1.91 -15.72
N HIS A 106 22.17 -2.88 -15.30
CA HIS A 106 20.72 -2.81 -15.45
C HIS A 106 20.10 -1.99 -14.31
N VAL A 107 19.93 -0.68 -14.51
CA VAL A 107 19.38 0.22 -13.50
C VAL A 107 17.85 0.11 -13.47
N VAL A 108 17.33 -0.46 -12.37
CA VAL A 108 15.88 -0.47 -12.09
C VAL A 108 15.56 0.75 -11.25
N ALA A 109 14.92 1.75 -11.85
CA ALA A 109 14.35 2.85 -11.10
C ALA A 109 13.06 2.38 -10.40
N TYR A 110 12.99 2.62 -9.09
CA TYR A 110 11.84 2.25 -8.26
C TYR A 110 11.32 3.46 -7.47
N PRO A 111 10.93 4.57 -8.13
CA PRO A 111 10.35 5.70 -7.41
C PRO A 111 9.00 5.30 -6.80
N SER A 112 8.79 5.70 -5.54
CA SER A 112 7.62 5.34 -4.76
C SER A 112 6.92 6.58 -4.24
N TYR A 113 5.58 6.54 -4.23
CA TYR A 113 4.72 7.54 -3.59
C TYR A 113 3.93 6.87 -2.47
N LEU A 114 3.93 7.47 -1.28
CA LEU A 114 3.14 7.01 -0.14
C LEU A 114 2.02 8.03 0.13
N GLU A 115 0.80 7.51 0.24
CA GLU A 115 -0.36 8.24 0.75
C GLU A 115 -0.89 7.56 2.01
N SER A 116 -1.20 8.35 3.05
CA SER A 116 -1.75 7.87 4.32
C SER A 116 -3.14 8.46 4.53
N ARG A 117 -4.12 7.60 4.82
CA ARG A 117 -5.53 7.95 5.01
C ARG A 117 -6.07 7.36 6.31
#